data_AF-A0A955IB89-F1
#
_entry.id   AF-A0A955IB89-F1
#
_cell.length_a   1.000
_cell.length_b   1.000
_cell.length_c   1.000
_cell.angle_alpha   90.00
_cell.angle_beta   90.00
_cell.angle_gamma   90.00
#
_symmetry.space_group_name_H-M   'P 1'
#
loop_
_entity.id
_entity.type
_entity.pdbx_description
1 polymer ?
#
loop_
_entity_poly.entity_id
_entity_poly.type
_entity_poly.pdbx_seq_one_letter_code
_entity_poly.pdbx_strand_id
1 'polypeptide(L)'
;MTNSAQSTTFNYFVGSGLVLTDGSKTTADLVPLQLGIFNSKNYKALSAATANAKAVPEIIIAMGSPNDEKISWTNAAMSFKSVPIQASKLIAWRKSSPVKPKQHKVVIGWDGTTDCKTIDAECDKTYTLHLQLEGSPTTRFFGAKPLTETFVYHTPCCTDCVSGCTADVEVMVDDYINQINVHPRISPFVKAEKLVSYSSAPTTETVAYESYTLTIADEGTIQDLAKIQATYSD
;
A
#
# COMPACT_ATOMS: atom_id res chain seq x y z
N MET A 1 34.57 -33.08 -2.93
CA MET A 1 34.04 -31.76 -3.34
C MET A 1 33.46 -31.09 -2.10
N THR A 2 34.25 -30.26 -1.45
CA THR A 2 33.89 -29.53 -0.23
C THR A 2 33.01 -28.35 -0.61
N ASN A 3 31.73 -28.43 -0.26
CA ASN A 3 30.81 -27.30 -0.34
C ASN A 3 31.26 -26.24 0.67
N SER A 4 32.03 -25.27 0.19
CA SER A 4 32.24 -24.00 0.86
C SER A 4 30.85 -23.36 1.06
N ALA A 5 30.39 -23.32 2.31
CA ALA A 5 29.28 -22.50 2.73
C ALA A 5 29.65 -21.03 2.46
N GLN A 6 29.37 -20.57 1.24
CA GLN A 6 29.36 -19.14 0.96
C GLN A 6 28.16 -18.58 1.72
N SER A 7 28.44 -17.83 2.78
CA SER A 7 27.47 -16.91 3.38
C SER A 7 27.02 -15.96 2.28
N THR A 8 25.91 -16.28 1.62
CA THR A 8 25.24 -15.37 0.70
C THR A 8 24.46 -14.37 1.55
N THR A 9 25.19 -13.46 2.20
CA THR A 9 24.56 -12.28 2.79
C THR A 9 24.05 -11.44 1.63
N PHE A 10 22.78 -11.63 1.28
CA PHE A 10 22.10 -10.81 0.30
C PHE A 10 21.89 -9.42 0.92
N ASN A 11 22.78 -8.49 0.62
CA ASN A 11 22.59 -7.09 0.99
C ASN A 11 21.60 -6.49 -0.01
N TYR A 12 20.40 -6.17 0.47
CA TYR A 12 19.37 -5.49 -0.31
C TYR A 12 19.49 -3.99 -0.12
N PHE A 13 19.61 -3.26 -1.23
CA PHE A 13 19.58 -1.81 -1.25
C PHE A 13 18.34 -1.35 -2.01
N VAL A 14 17.57 -0.45 -1.40
CA VAL A 14 16.39 0.16 -2.03
C VAL A 14 16.82 1.51 -2.58
N GLY A 15 16.89 1.65 -3.91
CA GLY A 15 17.37 2.88 -4.55
C GLY A 15 16.24 3.79 -5.04
N SER A 16 16.47 5.10 -5.05
CA SER A 16 15.60 6.11 -5.68
C SER A 16 15.59 6.07 -7.21
N GLY A 17 16.40 5.20 -7.82
CA GLY A 17 16.65 5.15 -9.26
C GLY A 17 17.82 6.03 -9.71
N LEU A 18 18.36 6.87 -8.83
CA LEU A 18 19.56 7.66 -9.07
C LEU A 18 20.83 6.88 -8.75
N VAL A 19 21.87 7.04 -9.58
CA VAL A 19 23.19 6.43 -9.37
C VAL A 19 24.26 7.52 -9.41
N LEU A 20 25.10 7.59 -8.38
CA LEU A 20 26.25 8.49 -8.33
C LEU A 20 27.44 7.86 -9.05
N THR A 21 27.89 8.50 -10.14
CA THR A 21 29.02 8.05 -10.96
C THR A 21 30.13 9.09 -11.10
N ASP A 22 29.97 10.27 -10.48
CA ASP A 22 30.94 11.36 -10.53
C ASP A 22 32.12 11.08 -9.61
N GLY A 23 33.28 10.77 -10.19
CA GLY A 23 34.49 10.39 -9.43
C GLY A 23 35.13 11.52 -8.61
N SER A 24 34.64 12.75 -8.71
CA SER A 24 35.00 13.83 -7.79
C SER A 24 34.29 13.70 -6.44
N LYS A 25 33.14 13.02 -6.41
CA LYS A 25 32.27 12.86 -5.24
C LYS A 25 32.57 11.56 -4.48
N THR A 26 32.12 11.53 -3.24
CA THR A 26 32.35 10.44 -2.29
C THR A 26 31.05 9.88 -1.74
N THR A 27 31.14 8.85 -0.90
CA THR A 27 29.97 8.30 -0.19
C THR A 27 29.26 9.32 0.70
N ALA A 28 29.90 10.43 1.07
CA ALA A 28 29.28 11.49 1.88
C ALA A 28 28.35 12.39 1.03
N ASP A 29 28.54 12.40 -0.29
CA ASP A 29 27.77 13.24 -1.23
C ASP A 29 26.51 12.53 -1.77
N LEU A 30 26.19 11.36 -1.22
CA LEU A 30 25.00 10.60 -1.59
C LEU A 30 23.75 11.27 -1.04
N VAL A 31 22.86 11.68 -1.94
CA VAL A 31 21.51 12.16 -1.55
C VAL A 31 20.63 10.98 -1.12
N PRO A 32 19.49 11.21 -0.44
CA PRO A 32 18.66 10.14 0.08
C PRO A 32 18.32 9.06 -0.96
N LEU A 33 18.55 7.80 -0.57
CA LEU A 33 18.34 6.59 -1.39
C LEU A 33 19.10 6.55 -2.72
N GLN A 34 20.01 7.50 -2.99
CA GLN A 34 20.90 7.41 -4.15
C GLN A 34 21.92 6.29 -3.92
N LEU A 35 22.20 5.50 -4.96
CA LEU A 35 23.17 4.41 -4.92
C LEU A 35 24.46 4.78 -5.64
N GLY A 36 25.56 4.13 -5.30
CA GLY A 36 26.79 4.22 -6.07
C GLY A 36 27.74 3.07 -5.79
N ILE A 37 28.72 2.91 -6.66
CA ILE A 37 29.86 2.01 -6.46
C ILE A 37 31.06 2.90 -6.16
N PHE A 38 31.80 2.59 -5.10
CA PHE A 38 32.91 3.40 -4.62
C PHE A 38 34.16 2.55 -4.42
N ASN A 39 35.33 3.18 -4.49
CA ASN A 39 36.57 2.53 -4.08
C ASN A 39 36.59 2.39 -2.55
N SER A 40 36.90 1.19 -2.06
CA SER A 40 36.85 0.89 -0.63
C SER A 40 37.86 1.69 0.21
N LYS A 41 38.95 2.20 -0.39
CA LYS A 41 40.02 2.90 0.33
C LYS A 41 39.77 4.39 0.49
N ASN A 42 39.31 5.05 -0.58
CA ASN A 42 39.18 6.51 -0.62
C ASN A 42 37.73 6.99 -0.73
N TYR A 43 36.76 6.07 -0.77
CA TYR A 43 35.33 6.35 -0.84
C TYR A 43 34.90 7.21 -2.03
N LYS A 44 35.74 7.36 -3.06
CA LYS A 44 35.38 8.10 -4.27
C LYS A 44 34.49 7.24 -5.17
N ALA A 45 33.51 7.87 -5.79
CA ALA A 45 32.62 7.18 -6.71
C ALA A 45 33.40 6.67 -7.92
N LEU A 46 33.02 5.50 -8.41
CA LEU A 46 33.60 4.90 -9.58
C LEU A 46 32.69 5.19 -10.77
N SER A 47 33.28 5.79 -11.81
CA SER A 47 32.64 5.85 -13.12
C SER A 47 32.96 4.59 -13.91
N ALA A 48 32.19 4.33 -14.97
CA ALA A 48 32.45 3.21 -15.88
C ALA A 48 33.87 3.24 -16.50
N ALA A 49 34.49 4.42 -16.58
CA ALA A 49 35.83 4.61 -17.12
C ALA A 49 36.95 4.17 -16.16
N THR A 50 36.68 4.11 -14.84
CA THR A 50 37.68 3.81 -13.81
C THR A 50 37.57 2.37 -13.28
N ALA A 51 36.54 1.64 -13.70
CA ALA A 51 36.18 0.33 -13.18
C ALA A 51 37.02 -0.80 -13.80
N ASN A 52 38.28 -0.94 -13.38
CA ASN A 52 39.10 -2.12 -13.65
C ASN A 52 39.59 -2.74 -12.33
N ALA A 53 39.43 -4.05 -12.16
CA ALA A 53 39.86 -4.79 -10.97
C ALA A 53 41.36 -4.66 -10.66
N LYS A 54 42.21 -4.33 -11.65
CA LYS A 54 43.63 -4.03 -11.43
C LYS A 54 43.86 -2.65 -10.80
N ALA A 55 43.08 -1.64 -11.18
CA ALA A 55 43.18 -0.28 -10.66
C ALA A 55 42.40 -0.09 -9.35
N VAL A 56 41.29 -0.82 -9.21
CA VAL A 56 40.41 -0.79 -8.05
C VAL A 56 40.16 -2.24 -7.59
N PRO A 57 41.05 -2.80 -6.74
CA PRO A 57 40.95 -4.19 -6.32
C PRO A 57 39.79 -4.45 -5.36
N GLU A 58 39.35 -3.43 -4.62
CA GLU A 58 38.26 -3.51 -3.65
C GLU A 58 37.26 -2.37 -3.85
N ILE A 59 35.99 -2.75 -3.95
CA ILE A 59 34.86 -1.84 -4.12
C ILE A 59 33.89 -1.98 -2.97
N ILE A 60 33.09 -0.95 -2.74
CA ILE A 60 31.93 -0.98 -1.86
C ILE A 60 30.70 -0.47 -2.62
N ILE A 61 29.54 -0.96 -2.23
CA ILE A 61 28.25 -0.40 -2.63
C ILE A 61 27.79 0.48 -1.49
N ALA A 62 27.40 1.72 -1.76
CA ALA A 62 26.87 2.61 -0.74
C ALA A 62 25.57 3.28 -1.17
N MET A 63 24.77 3.63 -0.16
CA MET A 63 23.46 4.26 -0.30
C MET A 63 23.35 5.46 0.64
N GLY A 64 22.79 6.57 0.17
CA GLY A 64 22.45 7.72 1.01
C GLY A 64 21.30 7.40 1.96
N SER A 65 21.33 7.94 3.18
CA SER A 65 20.30 7.69 4.18
C SER A 65 18.91 8.17 3.73
N PRO A 66 17.82 7.41 3.99
CA PRO A 66 16.46 7.87 3.67
C PRO A 66 15.92 8.92 4.64
N ASN A 67 16.65 9.22 5.72
CA ASN A 67 16.17 10.08 6.78
C ASN A 67 16.45 11.55 6.46
N ASP A 68 15.48 12.41 6.76
CA ASP A 68 15.64 13.87 6.67
C ASP A 68 16.42 14.40 7.87
N GLU A 69 17.31 15.37 7.64
CA GLU A 69 17.94 16.16 8.71
C GLU A 69 16.89 17.10 9.34
N LYS A 70 16.10 16.57 10.29
CA LYS A 70 15.19 17.39 11.08
C LYS A 70 15.81 17.86 12.40
N ILE A 71 16.80 17.11 12.91
CA ILE A 71 17.52 17.36 14.16
C ILE A 71 18.92 16.73 14.07
N SER A 72 19.93 17.32 14.73
CA SER A 72 21.37 16.97 14.68
C SER A 72 21.74 15.53 15.11
N TRP A 73 20.77 14.67 15.43
CA TRP A 73 20.94 13.29 15.90
C TRP A 73 20.42 12.26 14.89
N THR A 74 19.92 12.71 13.75
CA THR A 74 19.51 11.82 12.67
C THR A 74 20.73 11.35 11.88
N ASN A 75 20.71 10.09 11.44
CA ASN A 75 21.72 9.53 10.53
C ASN A 75 21.52 10.00 9.07
N ALA A 76 20.96 11.19 8.88
CA ALA A 76 20.58 11.71 7.57
C ALA A 76 21.82 12.08 6.71
N ALA A 77 22.89 12.59 7.33
CA ALA A 77 24.20 12.78 6.68
C ALA A 77 25.03 11.48 6.51
N MET A 78 24.53 10.33 6.94
CA MET A 78 25.28 9.07 6.84
C MET A 78 24.99 8.34 5.53
N SER A 79 25.98 7.56 5.08
CA SER A 79 25.79 6.56 4.02
C SER A 79 25.85 5.15 4.58
N PHE A 80 24.93 4.31 4.15
CA PHE A 80 24.94 2.88 4.40
C PHE A 80 25.90 2.23 3.41
N LYS A 81 26.90 1.50 3.90
CA LYS A 81 27.96 0.91 3.09
C LYS A 81 27.92 -0.61 3.21
N SER A 82 28.17 -1.31 2.10
CA SER A 82 28.43 -2.74 2.13
C SER A 82 29.78 -3.04 2.75
N VAL A 83 30.00 -4.30 3.11
CA VAL A 83 31.35 -4.82 3.29
C VAL A 83 32.17 -4.64 1.99
N PRO A 84 33.50 -4.49 2.07
CA PRO A 84 34.36 -4.48 0.90
C PRO A 84 34.20 -5.75 0.08
N ILE A 85 34.11 -5.57 -1.24
CA ILE A 85 33.97 -6.63 -2.25
C ILE A 85 35.25 -6.63 -3.09
N GLN A 86 35.91 -7.78 -3.18
CA GLN A 86 37.05 -7.92 -4.10
C GLN A 86 36.54 -7.91 -5.55
N ALA A 87 36.98 -6.93 -6.33
CA ALA A 87 36.54 -6.75 -7.71
C ALA A 87 36.87 -7.96 -8.60
N SER A 88 37.96 -8.67 -8.31
CA SER A 88 38.37 -9.89 -9.02
C SER A 88 37.51 -11.12 -8.71
N LYS A 89 36.73 -11.10 -7.62
CA LYS A 89 35.83 -12.18 -7.20
C LYS A 89 34.38 -11.92 -7.57
N LEU A 90 34.09 -10.78 -8.19
CA LEU A 90 32.76 -10.42 -8.64
C LEU A 90 32.37 -11.27 -9.86
N ILE A 91 31.40 -12.17 -9.68
CA ILE A 91 30.97 -13.10 -10.73
C ILE A 91 30.04 -12.43 -11.74
N ALA A 92 29.03 -11.70 -11.26
CA ALA A 92 28.04 -11.05 -12.11
C ALA A 92 27.30 -9.94 -11.36
N TRP A 93 26.92 -8.89 -12.09
CA TRP A 93 25.88 -7.96 -11.67
C TRP A 93 24.53 -8.46 -12.17
N ARG A 94 23.57 -8.63 -11.25
CA ARG A 94 22.19 -8.98 -11.61
C ARG A 94 21.28 -7.81 -11.28
N LYS A 95 20.69 -7.20 -12.31
CA LYS A 95 19.64 -6.19 -12.14
C LYS A 95 18.28 -6.87 -12.26
N SER A 96 17.44 -6.71 -11.24
CA SER A 96 16.02 -6.98 -11.34
C SER A 96 15.30 -5.65 -11.43
N SER A 97 14.60 -5.41 -12.54
CA SER A 97 13.78 -4.20 -12.70
C SER A 97 12.38 -4.51 -12.19
N PRO A 98 11.71 -3.56 -11.50
CA PRO A 98 10.32 -3.74 -11.14
C PRO A 98 9.50 -3.90 -12.43
N VAL A 99 8.82 -5.05 -12.56
CA VAL A 99 7.81 -5.25 -13.60
C VAL A 99 6.49 -4.74 -13.04
N LYS A 100 5.70 -4.02 -13.85
CA LYS A 100 4.36 -3.59 -13.43
C LYS A 100 3.61 -4.84 -12.96
N PRO A 101 3.15 -4.89 -11.69
CA PRO A 101 2.49 -6.08 -11.19
C PRO A 101 1.26 -6.34 -12.05
N LYS A 102 1.18 -7.54 -12.64
CA LYS A 102 -0.10 -8.02 -13.17
C LYS A 102 -0.98 -8.25 -11.95
N GLN A 103 -2.01 -7.42 -11.79
CA GLN A 103 -2.95 -7.57 -10.70
C GLN A 103 -3.70 -8.89 -10.90
N HIS A 104 -3.48 -9.83 -9.98
CA HIS A 104 -4.36 -10.99 -9.87
C HIS A 104 -5.67 -10.48 -9.27
N LYS A 105 -6.74 -10.51 -10.05
CA LYS A 105 -8.09 -10.21 -9.56
C LYS A 105 -8.79 -11.53 -9.24
N VAL A 106 -9.24 -11.66 -8.01
CA VAL A 106 -10.08 -12.76 -7.56
C VAL A 106 -11.44 -12.18 -7.25
N VAL A 107 -12.50 -12.82 -7.74
CA VAL A 107 -13.88 -12.42 -7.46
C VAL A 107 -14.56 -13.57 -6.73
N ILE A 108 -15.35 -13.23 -5.71
CA ILE A 108 -16.13 -14.19 -4.91
C ILE A 108 -17.61 -13.89 -5.16
N GLY A 109 -18.42 -14.91 -5.38
CA GLY A 109 -19.87 -14.78 -5.59
C GLY A 109 -20.30 -14.48 -7.03
N TRP A 110 -19.41 -14.05 -7.91
CA TRP A 110 -19.71 -13.78 -9.33
C TRP A 110 -18.93 -14.70 -10.27
N ASP A 111 -19.61 -15.25 -11.28
CA ASP A 111 -19.06 -16.23 -12.23
C ASP A 111 -18.50 -15.61 -13.52
N GLY A 112 -18.55 -14.28 -13.64
CA GLY A 112 -18.09 -13.56 -14.82
C GLY A 112 -19.10 -13.43 -15.95
N THR A 113 -20.31 -13.98 -15.79
CA THR A 113 -21.29 -14.08 -16.89
C THR A 113 -22.66 -13.48 -16.57
N THR A 114 -23.11 -13.53 -15.32
CA THR A 114 -24.45 -13.05 -14.94
C THR A 114 -24.42 -12.14 -13.71
N ASP A 115 -25.09 -11.00 -13.80
CA ASP A 115 -25.14 -9.98 -12.74
C ASP A 115 -26.00 -10.40 -11.54
N CYS A 116 -26.79 -11.47 -11.67
CA CYS A 116 -27.64 -11.98 -10.60
C CYS A 116 -26.91 -12.92 -9.62
N LYS A 117 -25.62 -13.20 -9.85
CA LYS A 117 -24.83 -14.09 -8.99
C LYS A 117 -24.13 -13.30 -7.91
N THR A 118 -24.41 -13.65 -6.67
CA THR A 118 -23.81 -13.11 -5.47
C THR A 118 -23.55 -14.24 -4.47
N ILE A 119 -22.89 -13.93 -3.36
CA ILE A 119 -22.76 -14.84 -2.23
C ILE A 119 -24.08 -14.88 -1.43
N ASP A 120 -24.42 -16.04 -0.89
CA ASP A 120 -25.59 -16.21 -0.02
C ASP A 120 -25.14 -16.33 1.44
N ALA A 121 -25.89 -15.71 2.35
CA ALA A 121 -25.62 -15.76 3.78
C ALA A 121 -26.89 -16.11 4.57
N GLU A 122 -26.79 -17.07 5.48
CA GLU A 122 -27.82 -17.44 6.43
C GLU A 122 -27.78 -16.52 7.65
N CYS A 123 -28.93 -16.29 8.28
CA CYS A 123 -29.03 -15.53 9.53
C CYS A 123 -28.42 -16.31 10.71
N ASP A 124 -27.87 -15.58 11.70
CA ASP A 124 -27.27 -16.14 12.92
C ASP A 124 -26.17 -17.19 12.64
N LYS A 125 -25.34 -16.93 11.62
CA LYS A 125 -24.20 -17.77 11.24
C LYS A 125 -22.92 -16.95 11.24
N THR A 126 -21.85 -17.63 11.61
CA THR A 126 -20.50 -17.08 11.55
C THR A 126 -19.82 -17.54 10.26
N TYR A 127 -19.43 -16.58 9.44
CA TYR A 127 -18.69 -16.79 8.21
C TYR A 127 -17.23 -16.38 8.40
N THR A 128 -16.34 -17.18 7.82
CA THR A 128 -14.90 -16.98 7.94
C THR A 128 -14.28 -16.91 6.55
N LEU A 129 -13.63 -15.80 6.25
CA LEU A 129 -12.87 -15.59 5.02
C LEU A 129 -11.38 -15.82 5.32
N HIS A 130 -10.82 -16.88 4.74
CA HIS A 130 -9.40 -17.18 4.84
C HIS A 130 -8.66 -16.64 3.61
N LEU A 131 -7.69 -15.75 3.85
CA LEU A 131 -6.84 -15.19 2.81
C LEU A 131 -5.41 -15.68 2.99
N GLN A 132 -4.89 -16.36 1.96
CA GLN A 132 -3.50 -16.83 1.91
C GLN A 132 -2.76 -16.16 0.75
N LEU A 133 -1.72 -15.40 1.09
CA LEU A 133 -0.92 -14.66 0.11
C LEU A 133 0.44 -15.31 -0.10
N GLU A 134 0.65 -15.75 -1.33
CA GLU A 134 1.88 -16.38 -1.78
C GLU A 134 2.57 -15.52 -2.84
N GLY A 135 3.90 -15.51 -2.80
CA GLY A 135 4.71 -14.85 -3.81
C GLY A 135 6.01 -14.26 -3.27
N SER A 136 6.89 -13.86 -4.20
CA SER A 136 8.14 -13.21 -3.83
C SER A 136 7.97 -11.93 -2.99
N PRO A 137 6.94 -11.08 -3.21
CA PRO A 137 6.78 -9.88 -2.39
C PRO A 137 6.46 -10.19 -0.92
N THR A 138 5.49 -11.05 -0.63
CA THR A 138 5.12 -11.38 0.75
C THR A 138 6.23 -12.14 1.47
N THR A 139 6.92 -13.04 0.78
CA THR A 139 8.04 -13.80 1.37
C THR A 139 9.27 -12.95 1.68
N ARG A 140 9.48 -11.83 0.96
CA ARG A 140 10.54 -10.86 1.26
C ARG A 140 10.31 -10.11 2.58
N PHE A 141 9.06 -9.82 2.92
CA PHE A 141 8.72 -9.05 4.12
C PHE A 141 8.42 -9.93 5.34
N PHE A 142 7.80 -11.11 5.15
CA PHE A 142 7.33 -11.96 6.25
C PHE A 142 8.00 -13.34 6.32
N GLY A 143 9.02 -13.58 5.49
CA GLY A 143 9.80 -14.81 5.49
C GLY A 143 9.21 -15.93 4.64
N ALA A 144 9.73 -17.15 4.80
CA ALA A 144 9.42 -18.27 3.89
C ALA A 144 7.97 -18.81 3.99
N LYS A 145 7.21 -18.42 5.02
CA LYS A 145 5.84 -18.89 5.21
C LYS A 145 4.86 -17.98 4.45
N PRO A 146 3.78 -18.54 3.86
CA PRO A 146 2.73 -17.73 3.27
C PRO A 146 2.11 -16.82 4.34
N LEU A 147 1.78 -15.60 3.94
CA LEU A 147 1.07 -14.69 4.82
C LEU A 147 -0.40 -15.09 4.81
N THR A 148 -0.86 -15.66 5.91
CA THR A 148 -2.25 -16.11 6.08
C THR A 148 -2.93 -15.25 7.13
N GLU A 149 -4.10 -14.72 6.80
CA GLU A 149 -4.97 -14.00 7.72
C GLU A 149 -6.42 -14.49 7.57
N THR A 150 -7.19 -14.35 8.63
CA THR A 150 -8.56 -14.85 8.72
C THR A 150 -9.47 -13.73 9.19
N PHE A 151 -10.52 -13.46 8.42
CA PHE A 151 -11.52 -12.44 8.72
C PHE A 151 -12.83 -13.12 9.08
N VAL A 152 -13.48 -12.65 10.14
CA VAL A 152 -14.69 -13.29 10.68
C VAL A 152 -15.80 -12.28 10.71
N TYR A 153 -16.98 -12.70 10.27
CA TYR A 153 -18.22 -11.92 10.37
C TYR A 153 -19.33 -12.82 10.91
N HIS A 154 -20.15 -12.28 11.80
CA HIS A 154 -21.32 -12.96 12.34
C HIS A 154 -22.57 -12.24 11.84
N THR A 155 -23.43 -12.96 11.12
CA THR A 155 -24.67 -12.40 10.59
C THR A 155 -25.68 -12.17 11.73
N PRO A 156 -26.42 -11.05 11.71
CA PRO A 156 -27.42 -10.78 12.74
C PRO A 156 -28.58 -11.78 12.68
N CYS A 157 -29.33 -11.86 13.78
CA CYS A 157 -30.61 -12.56 13.80
C CYS A 157 -31.61 -11.85 12.90
N CYS A 158 -32.34 -12.60 12.09
CA CYS A 158 -33.44 -12.06 11.28
C CYS A 158 -34.74 -12.16 12.08
N THR A 159 -35.42 -11.02 12.31
CA THR A 159 -36.73 -10.97 12.99
C THR A 159 -37.83 -11.51 12.07
N ASP A 160 -38.69 -12.40 12.61
CA ASP A 160 -39.89 -13.00 11.99
C ASP A 160 -39.69 -13.82 10.70
N CYS A 161 -38.79 -14.80 10.75
CA CYS A 161 -38.50 -15.67 9.62
C CYS A 161 -39.33 -16.96 9.61
N VAL A 162 -40.54 -16.89 9.03
CA VAL A 162 -41.44 -18.05 8.89
C VAL A 162 -40.99 -19.03 7.77
N SER A 163 -40.15 -18.60 6.83
CA SER A 163 -39.38 -19.48 5.92
C SER A 163 -38.44 -18.66 5.02
N GLY A 164 -37.13 -18.96 5.00
CA GLY A 164 -36.23 -18.53 3.92
C GLY A 164 -35.58 -17.15 4.04
N CYS A 165 -35.40 -16.61 5.24
CA CYS A 165 -34.65 -15.35 5.39
C CYS A 165 -33.16 -15.52 5.09
N THR A 166 -32.63 -14.63 4.25
CA THR A 166 -31.20 -14.45 4.01
C THR A 166 -30.71 -13.25 4.80
N ALA A 167 -29.49 -13.33 5.35
CA ALA A 167 -28.84 -12.18 5.96
C ALA A 167 -28.50 -11.13 4.90
N ASP A 168 -28.32 -9.88 5.33
CA ASP A 168 -27.86 -8.80 4.44
C ASP A 168 -26.41 -9.04 4.03
N VAL A 169 -26.25 -9.51 2.79
CA VAL A 169 -24.96 -9.83 2.19
C VAL A 169 -24.13 -8.57 1.96
N GLU A 170 -24.74 -7.42 1.70
CA GLU A 170 -23.98 -6.19 1.47
C GLU A 170 -23.25 -5.76 2.73
N VAL A 171 -23.90 -5.83 3.89
CA VAL A 171 -23.28 -5.51 5.19
C VAL A 171 -22.14 -6.48 5.49
N MET A 172 -22.31 -7.78 5.21
CA MET A 172 -21.25 -8.77 5.36
C MET A 172 -20.04 -8.46 4.46
N VAL A 173 -20.28 -8.11 3.19
CA VAL A 173 -19.22 -7.77 2.24
C VAL A 173 -18.50 -6.49 2.64
N ASP A 174 -19.24 -5.46 3.06
CA ASP A 174 -18.67 -4.18 3.47
C ASP A 174 -17.78 -4.34 4.73
N ASP A 175 -18.16 -5.21 5.66
CA ASP A 175 -17.33 -5.54 6.83
C ASP A 175 -16.03 -6.26 6.43
N TYR A 176 -16.08 -7.27 5.56
CA TYR A 176 -14.86 -7.92 5.05
C TYR A 176 -13.95 -6.94 4.30
N ILE A 177 -14.51 -6.04 3.49
CA ILE A 177 -13.74 -5.01 2.77
C ILE A 177 -13.02 -4.11 3.77
N ASN A 178 -13.70 -3.67 4.82
CA ASN A 178 -13.10 -2.84 5.85
C ASN A 178 -11.98 -3.58 6.60
N GLN A 179 -12.24 -4.82 7.03
CA GLN A 179 -11.24 -5.66 7.69
C GLN A 179 -9.99 -5.82 6.83
N ILE A 180 -10.12 -6.14 5.53
CA ILE A 180 -8.98 -6.32 4.61
C ILE A 180 -8.20 -5.02 4.39
N ASN A 181 -8.91 -3.92 4.10
CA ASN A 181 -8.27 -2.66 3.70
C ASN A 181 -7.61 -1.93 4.89
N VAL A 182 -8.05 -2.17 6.12
CA VAL A 182 -7.43 -1.62 7.34
C VAL A 182 -6.33 -2.55 7.88
N HIS A 183 -6.32 -3.83 7.53
CA HIS A 183 -5.40 -4.80 8.13
C HIS A 183 -3.92 -4.47 7.82
N PRO A 184 -3.07 -4.23 8.84
CA PRO A 184 -1.74 -3.66 8.67
C PRO A 184 -0.78 -4.54 7.85
N ARG A 185 -1.02 -5.85 7.83
CA ARG A 185 -0.18 -6.81 7.07
C ARG A 185 -0.73 -7.15 5.70
N ILE A 186 -2.03 -6.96 5.46
CA ILE A 186 -2.71 -7.42 4.23
C ILE A 186 -2.95 -6.25 3.28
N SER A 187 -3.38 -5.10 3.79
CA SER A 187 -3.68 -3.91 2.99
C SER A 187 -2.52 -3.41 2.10
N PRO A 188 -1.22 -3.66 2.41
CA PRO A 188 -0.15 -3.33 1.47
C PRO A 188 -0.11 -4.22 0.21
N PHE A 189 -0.77 -5.38 0.22
CA PHE A 189 -0.71 -6.38 -0.85
C PHE A 189 -2.04 -6.60 -1.56
N VAL A 190 -3.16 -6.45 -0.84
CA VAL A 190 -4.51 -6.69 -1.35
C VAL A 190 -5.38 -5.47 -1.10
N LYS A 191 -6.14 -5.10 -2.12
CA LYS A 191 -7.24 -4.14 -2.03
C LYS A 191 -8.55 -4.88 -2.29
N ALA A 192 -9.48 -4.78 -1.36
CA ALA A 192 -10.83 -5.33 -1.52
C ALA A 192 -11.80 -4.22 -1.96
N GLU A 193 -12.69 -4.54 -2.90
CA GLU A 193 -13.73 -3.65 -3.42
C GLU A 193 -15.00 -4.46 -3.68
N LYS A 194 -16.17 -3.83 -3.52
CA LYS A 194 -17.47 -4.42 -3.84
C LYS A 194 -17.74 -4.24 -5.33
N LEU A 195 -18.21 -5.30 -5.98
CA LEU A 195 -18.71 -5.25 -7.36
C LEU A 195 -20.24 -5.17 -7.29
N VAL A 196 -20.81 -4.06 -7.75
CA VAL A 196 -22.26 -3.82 -7.79
C VAL A 196 -22.68 -3.49 -9.21
N SER A 197 -23.72 -4.18 -9.68
CA SER A 197 -24.44 -3.84 -10.90
C SER A 197 -25.84 -3.37 -10.50
N TYR A 198 -26.14 -2.09 -10.69
CA TYR A 198 -27.46 -1.54 -10.46
C TYR A 198 -28.25 -1.62 -11.77
N SER A 199 -29.24 -2.51 -11.83
CA SER A 199 -30.10 -2.70 -13.02
C SER A 199 -31.14 -1.58 -13.19
N SER A 200 -31.32 -0.72 -12.20
CA SER A 200 -32.18 0.46 -12.25
C SER A 200 -31.37 1.73 -12.02
N ALA A 201 -31.43 2.68 -12.97
CA ALA A 201 -31.05 4.06 -12.68
C ALA A 201 -31.84 4.53 -11.46
N PRO A 202 -31.24 5.24 -10.49
CA PRO A 202 -31.96 5.75 -9.34
C PRO A 202 -33.11 6.62 -9.87
N THR A 203 -34.34 6.14 -9.70
CA THR A 203 -35.50 6.99 -9.88
C THR A 203 -35.44 7.99 -8.73
N THR A 204 -35.41 9.28 -9.06
CA THR A 204 -35.71 10.35 -8.11
C THR A 204 -37.13 10.12 -7.62
N GLU A 205 -37.32 9.28 -6.61
CA GLU A 205 -38.56 9.30 -5.84
C GLU A 205 -38.61 10.65 -5.16
N THR A 206 -39.34 11.57 -5.78
CA THR A 206 -39.73 12.83 -5.18
C THR A 206 -40.56 12.49 -3.95
N VAL A 207 -39.96 12.58 -2.78
CA VAL A 207 -40.70 12.52 -1.51
C VAL A 207 -41.64 13.73 -1.52
N ALA A 208 -42.94 13.50 -1.29
CA ALA A 208 -43.88 14.59 -1.10
C ALA A 208 -43.43 15.43 0.10
N TYR A 209 -43.05 16.68 -0.15
CA TYR A 209 -42.78 17.66 0.90
C TYR A 209 -43.85 18.74 0.84
N GLU A 210 -44.32 19.16 2.01
CA GLU A 210 -45.20 20.31 2.11
C GLU A 210 -44.33 21.56 2.22
N SER A 211 -44.34 22.40 1.19
CA SER A 211 -43.72 23.72 1.25
C SER A 211 -44.68 24.71 1.89
N TYR A 212 -44.33 25.23 3.06
CA TYR A 212 -45.08 26.31 3.71
C TYR A 212 -44.50 27.65 3.29
N THR A 213 -45.30 28.48 2.61
CA THR A 213 -44.92 29.88 2.34
C THR A 213 -45.44 30.77 3.47
N LEU A 214 -44.54 31.12 4.40
CA LEU A 214 -44.83 32.15 5.40
C LEU A 214 -44.73 33.53 4.74
N THR A 215 -45.88 34.21 4.61
CA THR A 215 -45.90 35.63 4.27
C THR A 215 -45.84 36.41 5.59
N ILE A 216 -44.66 36.89 5.95
CA ILE A 216 -44.47 37.79 7.09
C ILE A 216 -44.66 39.20 6.57
N ALA A 217 -45.59 39.96 7.14
CA ALA A 217 -45.70 41.38 6.88
C ALA A 217 -44.50 42.09 7.51
N ASP A 218 -43.47 42.38 6.71
CA ASP A 218 -42.37 43.24 7.09
C ASP A 218 -42.76 44.69 6.76
N GLU A 219 -42.75 45.59 7.75
CA GLU A 219 -42.93 47.03 7.52
C GLU A 219 -41.70 47.69 6.86
N GLY A 220 -40.68 46.88 6.52
CA GLY A 220 -39.45 47.28 5.84
C GLY A 220 -38.45 47.96 6.77
N THR A 221 -38.58 47.76 8.08
CA THR A 221 -37.73 48.46 9.06
C THR A 221 -36.46 47.67 9.36
N ILE A 222 -35.35 48.39 9.57
CA ILE A 222 -34.05 47.79 9.93
C ILE A 222 -34.12 46.95 11.21
N GLN A 223 -35.08 47.23 12.11
CA GLN A 223 -35.30 46.48 13.35
C GLN A 223 -35.84 45.07 13.08
N ASP A 224 -36.65 44.88 12.03
CA ASP A 224 -37.27 43.58 11.73
C ASP A 224 -36.31 42.67 10.95
N LEU A 225 -35.49 43.24 10.08
CA LEU A 225 -34.34 42.54 9.48
C LEU A 225 -33.37 42.04 10.55
N ALA A 226 -33.09 42.85 11.58
CA ALA A 226 -32.19 42.46 12.68
C ALA A 226 -32.73 41.30 13.53
N LYS A 227 -34.06 41.20 13.73
CA LYS A 227 -34.68 40.07 14.45
C LYS A 227 -34.59 38.77 13.65
N ILE A 228 -34.76 38.83 12.32
CA ILE A 228 -34.63 37.66 11.45
C ILE A 228 -33.19 37.14 11.44
N GLN A 229 -32.22 38.05 11.32
CA GLN A 229 -30.79 37.71 11.37
C GLN A 229 -30.34 37.20 12.74
N ALA A 230 -30.99 37.62 13.84
CA ALA A 230 -30.73 37.09 15.17
C ALA A 230 -31.33 35.68 15.41
N THR A 231 -32.33 35.28 14.62
CA THR A 231 -33.00 33.96 14.77
C THR A 231 -32.22 32.85 14.04
N TYR A 232 -31.46 33.21 13.01
CA TYR A 232 -30.59 32.31 12.26
C TYR A 232 -29.15 32.82 12.31
N SER A 233 -28.49 32.61 13.45
CA SER A 233 -27.02 32.66 13.50
C SER A 233 -26.47 31.32 13.00
N ASP A 234 -25.49 31.38 12.10
CA ASP A 234 -24.79 30.24 11.44
C ASP A 234 -24.71 28.93 12.26
#